data_AF-A0A357Z3T9-F1
#
_entry.id   AF-A0A357Z3T9-F1
#
_cell.length_a   1.000
_cell.length_b   1.000
_cell.length_c   1.000
_cell.angle_alpha   90.00
_cell.angle_beta   90.00
_cell.angle_gamma   90.00
#
_symmetry.space_group_name_H-M   'P 1'
#
loop_
_entity.id
_entity.type
_entity.pdbx_description
1 polymer ?
#
loop_
_entity_poly.entity_id
_entity_poly.type
_entity_poly.pdbx_seq_one_letter_code
_entity_poly.pdbx_strand_id
1 'polypeptide(L)' 'MKNREAVLILDFGGQYSRLIARRVRDLNVYCEIRPYRTDAGKIAAGEYRGILLSGGPSSVCAEDAPRC' A
#
# COMPACT_ATOMS: atom_id res chain seq x y z
N MET A 1 -20.57 -9.87 9.80
CA MET A 1 -19.96 -9.78 8.46
C MET A 1 -19.37 -8.39 8.27
N LYS A 2 -18.09 -8.18 8.56
CA LYS A 2 -17.41 -6.90 8.26
C LYS A 2 -16.62 -7.08 6.97
N ASN A 3 -17.33 -7.23 5.85
CA ASN A 3 -16.71 -7.09 4.53
C ASN A 3 -16.48 -5.59 4.29
N ARG A 4 -15.42 -5.04 4.88
CA ARG A 4 -14.95 -3.71 4.48
C ARG A 4 -14.16 -3.92 3.20
N GLU A 5 -14.66 -3.35 2.11
CA GLU A 5 -13.89 -3.29 0.86
C GLU A 5 -12.76 -2.28 1.06
N ALA A 6 -11.66 -2.80 1.63
CA ALA A 6 -10.49 -2.04 2.00
C ALA A 6 -9.36 -2.31 1.02
N VAL A 7 -8.73 -1.23 0.54
CA VAL A 7 -7.51 -1.31 -0.26
C VAL A 7 -6.30 -0.99 0.60
N LEU A 8 -5.29 -1.85 0.55
CA LEU A 8 -4.01 -1.61 1.20
C LEU A 8 -3.08 -0.85 0.25
N ILE A 9 -2.48 0.23 0.70
CA ILE A 9 -1.43 0.96 -0.01
C ILE A 9 -0.11 0.69 0.72
N LEU A 10 0.82 -0.03 0.09
CA LEU A 10 2.16 -0.28 0.62
C LEU A 10 3.11 0.83 0.15
N ASP A 11 3.67 1.55 1.12
CA ASP A 11 4.54 2.69 0.86
C ASP A 11 6.02 2.28 0.78
N PHE A 12 6.64 2.47 -0.38
CA PHE A 12 8.06 2.23 -0.65
C PHE A 12 8.93 3.49 -0.51
N GLY A 13 8.38 4.58 0.03
CA GLY A 13 9.12 5.83 0.27
C GLY A 13 8.97 6.88 -0.83
N GLY A 14 8.02 6.69 -1.75
CA GLY A 14 7.67 7.71 -2.73
C GLY A 14 6.71 8.76 -2.16
N GLN A 15 6.77 9.98 -2.71
CA GLN A 15 5.86 11.07 -2.35
C GLN A 15 4.40 10.81 -2.78
N TYR A 16 4.16 9.76 -3.57
CA TYR A 16 2.87 9.46 -4.21
C TYR A 16 1.88 8.71 -3.32
N SER A 17 2.30 8.09 -2.22
CA SER A 17 1.42 7.26 -1.37
C SER A 17 0.21 8.03 -0.82
N ARG A 18 0.39 9.32 -0.49
CA ARG A 18 -0.71 10.21 -0.07
C ARG A 18 -1.62 10.64 -1.23
N LEU A 19 -1.07 10.80 -2.43
CA LEU A 19 -1.84 11.11 -3.64
C LEU A 19 -2.72 9.93 -4.06
N ILE A 20 -2.16 8.72 -4.02
CA ILE A 20 -2.90 7.48 -4.28
C ILE A 20 -4.05 7.35 -3.28
N ALA A 21 -3.77 7.52 -1.98
CA ALA A 21 -4.81 7.48 -0.95
C ALA A 21 -5.91 8.52 -1.16
N ARG A 22 -5.58 9.72 -1.65
CA ARG A 22 -6.58 10.74 -2.02
C ARG A 22 -7.46 10.25 -3.17
N ARG A 23 -6.87 9.71 -4.24
CA ARG A 23 -7.63 9.17 -5.38
C ARG A 23 -8.54 8.01 -4.99
N VAL A 24 -8.09 7.12 -4.10
CA VAL A 24 -8.92 6.00 -3.61
C VAL A 24 -10.10 6.51 -2.77
N ARG A 25 -9.88 7.54 -1.95
CA ARG A 25 -10.97 8.19 -1.18
C ARG A 25 -11.95 8.96 -2.06
N ASP A 26 -11.48 9.58 -3.14
CA ASP A 26 -12.35 10.24 -4.13
C ASP A 26 -13.31 9.23 -4.80
N LEU A 27 -12.93 7.94 -4.85
CA LEU A 27 -13.78 6.83 -5.32
C LEU A 27 -14.69 6.24 -4.22
N ASN A 28 -14.76 6.84 -3.04
CA ASN A 28 -15.50 6.36 -1.87
C ASN A 28 -15.08 4.98 -1.35
N VAL A 29 -13.83 4.57 -1.62
CA VAL A 29 -13.28 3.29 -1.15
C VAL A 29 -12.42 3.51 0.10
N TYR A 30 -12.54 2.62 1.08
CA TYR A 30 -11.70 2.67 2.27
C TYR A 30 -10.27 2.24 1.93
N CYS A 31 -9.28 2.98 2.40
CA CYS A 31 -7.87 2.64 2.18
C CYS A 31 -7.02 2.79 3.45
N GLU A 32 -6.06 1.88 3.62
CA GLU A 32 -5.01 1.97 4.63
C GLU A 32 -3.65 2.16 3.96
N ILE A 33 -2.80 3.02 4.55
CA ILE A 33 -1.40 3.15 4.12
C ILE A 33 -0.54 2.43 5.15
N ARG A 34 0.31 1.51 4.69
CA ARG A 34 1.27 0.78 5.52
C ARG A 34 2.67 0.83 4.90
N PRO A 35 3.76 0.78 5.68
CA PRO A 35 5.11 0.68 5.13
C PRO A 35 5.31 -0.64 4.35
N TYR A 36 6.16 -0.66 3.31
CA TYR A 36 6.48 -1.89 2.57
C TYR A 36 7.06 -3.01 3.47
N ARG A 37 7.71 -2.65 4.58
CA ARG A 37 8.25 -3.60 5.59
C ARG A 37 7.18 -4.25 6.47
N THR A 38 5.90 -4.08 6.16
CA THR A 38 4.82 -4.68 6.93
C THR A 38 4.80 -6.18 6.69
N ASP A 39 4.78 -6.94 7.78
CA ASP A 39 4.74 -8.40 7.73
C ASP A 39 3.55 -8.93 6.92
N ALA A 40 3.82 -9.91 6.05
CA ALA A 40 2.82 -10.50 5.17
C ALA A 40 1.67 -11.18 5.93
N GLY A 41 1.92 -11.75 7.11
CA GLY A 41 0.88 -12.33 7.96
C GLY A 41 -0.10 -11.28 8.47
N LYS A 42 0.39 -10.08 8.81
CA LYS A 42 -0.47 -8.94 9.18
C LYS A 42 -1.29 -8.41 8.00
N ILE A 43 -0.71 -8.43 6.80
CA ILE A 43 -1.41 -8.04 5.56
C ILE A 43 -2.53 -9.04 5.26
N ALA A 44 -2.24 -10.34 5.32
CA ALA A 44 -3.21 -11.41 5.09
C ALA A 44 -4.36 -11.38 6.12
N ALA A 45 -4.07 -11.06 7.38
CA ALA A 45 -5.08 -10.93 8.43
C ALA A 45 -6.00 -9.71 8.28
N GLY A 46 -5.63 -8.72 7.45
CA GLY A 46 -6.40 -7.49 7.26
C GLY A 46 -7.59 -7.58 6.30
N GLU A 47 -7.82 -8.73 5.67
CA GLU A 47 -8.92 -8.99 4.73
C GLU A 47 -9.05 -7.94 3.59
N TYR A 48 -7.92 -7.42 3.10
CA TYR A 48 -7.91 -6.42 2.03
C TYR A 48 -8.40 -7.00 0.70
N ARG A 49 -9.18 -6.20 -0.05
CA ARG A 49 -9.67 -6.56 -1.40
C ARG A 49 -8.66 -6.33 -2.50
N GLY A 50 -7.67 -5.48 -2.26
CA GLY A 50 -6.62 -5.18 -3.21
C GLY A 50 -5.42 -4.53 -2.54
N ILE A 51 -4.27 -4.64 -3.18
CA ILE A 51 -3.00 -4.08 -2.71
C ILE A 51 -2.44 -3.17 -3.81
N LEU A 52 -2.13 -1.93 -3.44
CA LEU A 52 -1.46 -0.92 -4.25
C LEU A 52 -0.03 -0.78 -3.73
N LEU A 53 0.95 -1.19 -4.54
CA LEU A 53 2.36 -0.96 -4.26
C LEU A 53 2.70 0.46 -4.72
N SER A 54 3.06 1.35 -3.80
CA SER A 54 3.50 2.69 -4.17
C SER A 54 4.87 2.63 -4.85
N GLY A 55 5.09 3.51 -5.82
CA GLY A 55 6.43 3.70 -6.36
C GLY A 55 7.34 4.40 -5.36
N GLY A 56 8.64 4.20 -5.49
CA GLY A 56 9.69 5.00 -4.85
C GLY A 56 10.64 5.57 -5.89
N PRO A 57 11.50 6.55 -5.54
CA PRO A 57 12.54 7.06 -6.44
C PRO A 57 13.62 6.01 -6.77
N SER A 58 13.69 4.93 -5.99
CA SER A 58 14.66 3.85 -6.14
C SER A 58 14.26 2.91 -7.28
N SER A 59 15.15 2.73 -8.25
CA SER A 59 15.08 1.63 -9.21
C SER A 59 15.11 0.30 -8.47
N VAL A 60 14.22 -0.63 -8.82
CA VAL A 60 14.14 -2.00 -8.27
C VAL A 60 15.45 -2.79 -8.41
N CYS A 61 16.36 -2.35 -9.29
CA CYS A 61 17.66 -2.97 -9.53
C CYS A 61 18.83 -2.35 -8.74
N ALA A 62 18.60 -1.31 -7.92
CA ALA A 62 19.67 -0.74 -7.10
C ALA A 62 19.98 -1.64 -5.89
N GLU A 63 21.25 -1.71 -5.47
CA GLU A 63 21.66 -2.53 -4.32
C GLU A 63 20.92 -2.15 -3.02
N ASP A 64 20.58 -0.86 -2.86
CA ASP A 64 19.81 -0.31 -1.73
C ASP A 64 18.29 -0.23 -1.98
N ALA A 65 17.78 -0.92 -3.00
CA ALA A 65 16.36 -0.91 -3.30
C ALA A 65 15.54 -1.50 -2.13
N PRO A 66 14.39 -0.89 -1.78
CA PRO A 66 13.51 -1.46 -0.76
C PRO A 66 13.02 -2.83 -1.21
N ARG A 67 13.43 -3.88 -0.46
CA ARG A 67 13.02 -5.27 -0.69
C ARG A 67 11.85 -5.62 0.22
N CYS A 68 10.76 -6.07 -0.41
CA CYS A 68 9.59 -6.66 0.25
C CYS A 68 9.79 -8.16 0.47
#